data_AF-A0AAW7WWT8-F1
#
_entry.id   AF-A0AAW7WWT8-F1
#
_cell.length_a   1.000
_cell.length_b   1.000
_cell.length_c   1.000
_cell.angle_alpha   90.00
_cell.angle_beta   90.00
_cell.angle_gamma   90.00
#
_symmetry.space_group_name_H-M   'P 1'
#
loop_
_entity.id
_entity.type
_entity.pdbx_description
1 polymer ?
#
loop_
_entity_poly.entity_id
_entity_poly.type
_entity_poly.pdbx_seq_one_letter_code
_entity_poly.pdbx_strand_id
1 'polypeptide(L)'
;MMAKIVKGSDFKGAVDYIIDKKKDTQIVASEGLFMENLETIAMSFNAQSRMNDKVTKPVGHIALSFSKEDELRLTNRIMAGIALEYMERMGIKNTQFFIAQHFDKEHPHVHIAFNRIDNNGNTISDRHERLRSTRICKELTLKYGLHMAGGKDNVKRNRLKEPDRTKYALYDIIKMEVGRCGNWNVLIANLKRQGVEVHFKHKGQTSEVQGVVFSMNGYHFNGSKVDRRFSYSKIDAALQHNRCRERMGITAGIYETATPSAPSGTAQSELFNGSWGLLKSSGSSYNTADAEANQEMVDILRRRKKVKRKRGVGF
;
A
#
# COMPACT_ATOMS: atom_id res chain seq x y z
N MET A 1 7.43 4.55 4.72
CA MET A 1 8.28 3.34 4.88
C MET A 1 7.52 2.07 4.51
N MET A 2 8.18 1.06 3.93
CA MET A 2 7.61 -0.27 3.64
C MET A 2 8.57 -1.38 4.07
N ALA A 3 8.02 -2.52 4.49
CA ALA A 3 8.80 -3.69 4.88
C ALA A 3 8.55 -4.90 3.97
N LYS A 4 9.62 -5.61 3.62
CA LYS A 4 9.57 -6.92 2.97
C LYS A 4 10.17 -7.97 3.90
N ILE A 5 9.36 -8.94 4.30
CA ILE A 5 9.76 -10.03 5.21
C ILE A 5 10.01 -11.30 4.40
N VAL A 6 11.19 -11.89 4.59
CA VAL A 6 11.64 -13.17 4.02
C VAL A 6 12.10 -14.08 5.16
N LYS A 7 11.88 -15.39 5.01
CA LYS A 7 12.37 -16.41 5.94
C LYS A 7 13.18 -17.43 5.16
N GLY A 8 14.31 -17.84 5.73
CA GLY A 8 15.26 -18.76 5.10
C GLY A 8 15.72 -19.85 6.04
N SER A 9 16.47 -20.79 5.48
CA SER A 9 17.09 -21.90 6.21
C SER A 9 18.61 -21.79 6.32
N ASP A 10 19.22 -20.83 5.63
CA ASP A 10 20.68 -20.71 5.52
C ASP A 10 21.14 -19.30 5.92
N PHE A 11 21.82 -19.22 7.07
CA PHE A 11 22.41 -17.97 7.56
C PHE A 11 23.60 -17.53 6.73
N LYS A 12 24.39 -18.46 6.17
CA LYS A 12 25.54 -18.09 5.34
C LYS A 12 25.07 -17.34 4.09
N GLY A 13 24.12 -17.91 3.36
CA GLY A 13 23.52 -17.25 2.20
C GLY A 13 22.85 -15.92 2.53
N ALA A 14 22.21 -15.80 3.70
CA ALA A 14 21.62 -14.52 4.13
C ALA A 14 22.68 -13.45 4.45
N VAL A 15 23.75 -13.82 5.15
CA VAL A 15 24.87 -12.94 5.49
C VAL A 15 25.61 -12.52 4.21
N ASP A 16 25.96 -13.47 3.34
CA ASP A 16 26.63 -13.21 2.06
C ASP A 16 25.79 -12.27 1.18
N TYR A 17 24.46 -12.45 1.15
CA TYR A 17 23.57 -11.57 0.41
C TYR A 17 23.52 -10.16 1.00
N ILE A 18 23.45 -10.01 2.32
CA ILE A 18 23.29 -8.70 2.95
C ILE A 18 24.63 -7.94 2.96
N ILE A 19 25.75 -8.59 3.23
CA ILE A 19 27.08 -7.94 3.31
C ILE A 19 27.82 -8.09 1.96
N ASP A 20 27.07 -7.99 0.85
CA ASP A 20 27.61 -8.06 -0.50
C ASP A 20 28.37 -6.76 -0.83
N LYS A 21 29.66 -6.87 -1.13
CA LYS A 21 30.53 -5.74 -1.50
C LYS A 21 30.00 -4.94 -2.70
N LYS A 22 29.23 -5.56 -3.60
CA LYS A 22 28.63 -4.88 -4.76
C LYS A 22 27.54 -3.87 -4.38
N LYS A 23 27.06 -3.89 -3.14
CA LYS A 23 25.96 -3.04 -2.64
C LYS A 23 26.43 -1.88 -1.77
N ASP A 24 27.75 -1.72 -1.65
CA ASP A 24 28.41 -0.72 -0.80
C ASP A 24 27.88 -0.74 0.65
N THR A 25 27.77 -1.95 1.20
CA THR A 25 27.04 -2.17 2.46
C THR A 25 27.73 -1.54 3.66
N GLN A 26 26.95 -0.88 4.53
CA GLN A 26 27.39 -0.42 5.84
C GLN A 26 26.58 -1.05 6.96
N ILE A 27 27.23 -1.72 7.91
CA ILE A 27 26.58 -2.23 9.13
C ILE A 27 26.32 -1.04 10.07
N VAL A 28 25.09 -0.90 10.53
CA VAL A 28 24.64 0.25 11.34
C VAL A 28 24.22 -0.12 12.76
N ALA A 29 23.95 -1.41 13.02
CA ALA A 29 23.71 -1.95 14.35
C ALA A 29 23.87 -3.48 14.35
N SER A 30 24.25 -4.06 15.49
CA SER A 30 24.31 -5.52 15.68
C SER A 30 24.27 -5.86 17.16
N GLU A 31 23.79 -7.05 17.50
CA GLU A 31 23.74 -7.58 18.86
C GLU A 31 23.97 -9.10 18.86
N GLY A 32 24.79 -9.60 19.78
CA GLY A 32 25.01 -11.03 20.00
C GLY A 32 25.81 -11.78 18.93
N LEU A 33 26.49 -11.08 18.01
CA LEU A 33 27.22 -11.67 16.89
C LEU A 33 28.73 -11.38 16.95
N PHE A 34 29.55 -12.32 16.49
CA PHE A 34 30.98 -12.09 16.25
C PHE A 34 31.19 -11.44 14.87
N MET A 35 31.26 -10.11 14.84
CA MET A 35 31.28 -9.29 13.62
C MET A 35 32.68 -9.14 12.99
N GLU A 36 33.50 -10.19 12.97
CA GLU A 36 34.85 -10.17 12.40
C GLU A 36 34.84 -10.39 10.88
N ASN A 37 34.10 -11.38 10.40
CA ASN A 37 33.95 -11.70 8.99
C ASN A 37 32.63 -12.45 8.72
N LEU A 38 32.33 -12.72 7.44
CA LEU A 38 31.07 -13.35 7.03
C LEU A 38 30.86 -14.73 7.65
N GLU A 39 31.95 -15.48 7.83
CA GLU A 39 31.92 -16.84 8.38
C GLU A 39 31.60 -16.79 9.88
N THR A 40 32.28 -15.95 10.66
CA THR A 40 32.03 -15.83 12.10
C THR A 40 30.61 -15.35 12.39
N ILE A 41 30.08 -14.42 11.59
CA ILE A 41 28.68 -13.95 11.71
C ILE A 41 27.71 -15.10 11.47
N ALA A 42 27.89 -15.85 10.38
CA ALA A 42 27.04 -17.00 10.07
C ALA A 42 27.14 -18.10 11.14
N MET A 43 28.34 -18.35 11.67
CA MET A 43 28.57 -19.28 12.77
C MET A 43 27.84 -18.85 14.05
N SER A 44 27.88 -17.57 14.43
CA SER A 44 27.13 -17.05 15.58
C SER A 44 25.64 -17.35 15.48
N PHE A 45 25.03 -17.06 14.32
CA PHE A 45 23.62 -17.35 14.08
C PHE A 45 23.31 -18.86 14.11
N ASN A 46 24.14 -19.66 13.45
CA ASN A 46 23.96 -21.10 13.39
C ASN A 46 24.05 -21.72 14.79
N ALA A 47 24.97 -21.25 15.64
CA ALA A 47 25.12 -21.74 17.01
C ALA A 47 23.83 -21.54 17.82
N GLN A 48 23.24 -20.34 17.80
CA GLN A 48 21.96 -20.09 18.48
C GLN A 48 20.80 -20.89 17.85
N SER A 49 20.79 -21.08 16.53
CA SER A 49 19.69 -21.79 15.86
C SER A 49 19.57 -23.26 16.28
N ARG A 50 20.67 -23.87 16.74
CA ARG A 50 20.70 -25.26 17.24
C ARG A 50 20.03 -25.43 18.60
N MET A 51 19.67 -24.34 19.28
CA MET A 51 18.87 -24.41 20.50
C MET A 51 17.45 -24.93 20.22
N ASN A 52 17.00 -24.91 18.96
CA ASN A 52 15.69 -25.43 18.57
C ASN A 52 15.66 -25.97 17.13
N ASP A 53 16.13 -27.20 16.96
CA ASP A 53 16.22 -27.88 15.67
C ASP A 53 14.86 -28.18 15.00
N LYS A 54 13.74 -27.96 15.70
CA LYS A 54 12.39 -28.11 15.12
C LYS A 54 12.05 -26.99 14.12
N VAL A 55 12.76 -25.86 14.17
CA VAL A 55 12.52 -24.72 13.28
C VAL A 55 13.33 -24.88 12.00
N THR A 56 12.69 -25.36 10.92
CA THR A 56 13.35 -25.58 9.61
C THR A 56 13.76 -24.30 8.88
N LYS A 57 13.28 -23.13 9.33
CA LYS A 57 13.61 -21.82 8.76
C LYS A 57 13.95 -20.82 9.87
N PRO A 58 15.14 -20.93 10.49
CA PRO A 58 15.53 -20.08 11.61
C PRO A 58 15.90 -18.65 11.16
N VAL A 59 16.20 -18.44 9.88
CA VAL A 59 16.60 -17.11 9.39
C VAL A 59 15.39 -16.18 9.25
N GLY A 60 15.45 -15.04 9.91
CA GLY A 60 14.57 -13.89 9.66
C GLY A 60 15.31 -12.82 8.87
N HIS A 61 14.74 -12.38 7.74
CA HIS A 61 15.27 -11.30 6.92
C HIS A 61 14.20 -10.26 6.63
N ILE A 62 14.47 -8.99 6.96
CA ILE A 62 13.54 -7.89 6.71
C ILE A 62 14.28 -6.78 5.97
N ALA A 63 13.75 -6.36 4.82
CA ALA A 63 14.17 -5.13 4.16
C ALA A 63 13.19 -4.01 4.52
N LEU A 64 13.67 -2.93 5.12
CA LEU A 64 12.91 -1.69 5.33
C LEU A 64 13.33 -0.67 4.28
N SER A 65 12.40 -0.30 3.40
CA SER A 65 12.57 0.71 2.36
C SER A 65 11.91 2.03 2.75
N PHE A 66 12.61 3.12 2.51
CA PHE A 66 12.15 4.48 2.76
C PHE A 66 11.85 5.22 1.45
N SER A 67 11.14 6.35 1.54
CA SER A 67 10.95 7.19 0.37
C SER A 67 12.27 7.87 -0.01
N LYS A 68 12.49 8.10 -1.30
CA LYS A 68 13.60 8.94 -1.76
C LYS A 68 13.46 10.39 -1.24
N GLU A 69 12.23 10.86 -1.03
CA GLU A 69 11.97 12.17 -0.43
C GLU A 69 12.49 12.30 1.02
N ASP A 70 12.73 11.17 1.68
CA ASP A 70 13.30 11.13 3.04
C ASP A 70 14.84 11.01 3.03
N GLU A 71 15.51 10.95 1.88
CA GLU A 71 16.93 10.63 1.79
C GLU A 71 17.82 11.57 2.62
N LEU A 72 17.61 12.89 2.50
CA LEU A 72 18.41 13.90 3.21
C LEU A 72 18.28 13.86 4.74
N ARG A 73 17.22 13.26 5.27
CA ARG A 73 16.97 13.14 6.72
C ARG A 73 17.36 11.76 7.28
N LEU A 74 17.67 10.78 6.43
CA LEU A 74 17.90 9.40 6.82
C LEU A 74 19.39 9.08 6.95
N THR A 75 20.00 9.57 8.03
CA THR A 75 21.34 9.13 8.43
C THR A 75 21.31 7.68 8.92
N ASN A 76 22.46 6.98 8.87
CA ASN A 76 22.61 5.62 9.38
C ASN A 76 22.06 5.46 10.81
N ARG A 77 22.33 6.44 11.69
CA ARG A 77 21.84 6.46 13.08
C ARG A 77 20.31 6.51 13.15
N ILE A 78 19.67 7.34 12.32
CA ILE A 78 18.21 7.46 12.27
C ILE A 78 17.59 6.17 11.72
N MET A 79 18.15 5.62 10.64
CA MET A 79 17.69 4.36 10.06
C MET A 79 17.83 3.18 11.02
N ALA A 80 18.97 3.09 11.73
CA ALA A 80 19.19 2.10 12.78
C ALA A 80 18.15 2.24 13.91
N GLY A 81 17.92 3.46 14.39
CA GLY A 81 16.91 3.73 15.43
C GLY A 81 15.49 3.31 15.02
N ILE A 82 15.07 3.65 13.80
CA ILE A 82 13.77 3.24 13.26
C ILE A 82 13.68 1.71 13.12
N ALA A 83 14.75 1.07 12.65
CA ALA A 83 14.79 -0.37 12.46
C ALA A 83 14.75 -1.14 13.79
N LEU A 84 15.45 -0.65 14.82
CA LEU A 84 15.39 -1.19 16.19
C LEU A 84 13.99 -1.04 16.80
N GLU A 85 13.36 0.13 16.67
CA GLU A 85 11.98 0.31 17.15
C GLU A 85 10.98 -0.56 16.38
N TYR A 86 11.19 -0.73 15.07
CA TYR A 86 10.41 -1.66 14.26
C TYR A 86 10.52 -3.10 14.78
N MET A 87 11.74 -3.58 15.06
CA MET A 87 11.98 -4.91 15.63
C MET A 87 11.29 -5.09 16.99
N GLU A 88 11.43 -4.10 17.88
CA GLU A 88 10.81 -4.06 19.20
C GLU A 88 9.28 -4.21 19.10
N ARG A 89 8.62 -3.42 18.24
CA ARG A 89 7.17 -3.49 18.00
C ARG A 89 6.74 -4.78 17.30
N MET A 90 7.61 -5.37 16.49
CA MET A 90 7.39 -6.68 15.86
C MET A 90 7.52 -7.84 16.84
N GLY A 91 8.05 -7.61 18.05
CA GLY A 91 8.37 -8.65 19.02
C GLY A 91 9.61 -9.45 18.63
N ILE A 92 10.49 -8.88 17.81
CA ILE A 92 11.81 -9.43 17.50
C ILE A 92 12.76 -8.89 18.56
N LYS A 93 12.85 -9.62 19.67
CA LYS A 93 13.60 -9.24 20.88
C LYS A 93 14.37 -10.45 21.39
N ASN A 94 15.34 -10.21 22.28
CA ASN A 94 16.11 -11.26 22.94
C ASN A 94 16.71 -12.26 21.94
N THR A 95 17.28 -11.77 20.85
CA THR A 95 17.84 -12.62 19.79
C THR A 95 18.99 -11.91 19.10
N GLN A 96 19.87 -12.67 18.46
CA GLN A 96 20.91 -12.16 17.60
C GLN A 96 20.34 -11.39 16.39
N PHE A 97 20.97 -10.28 16.04
CA PHE A 97 20.66 -9.57 14.80
C PHE A 97 21.84 -8.71 14.32
N PHE A 98 21.80 -8.35 13.03
CA PHE A 98 22.48 -7.17 12.53
C PHE A 98 21.60 -6.41 11.54
N ILE A 99 21.88 -5.11 11.41
CA ILE A 99 21.22 -4.16 10.52
C ILE A 99 22.28 -3.57 9.61
N ALA A 100 22.03 -3.62 8.31
CA ALA A 100 22.95 -3.09 7.31
C ALA A 100 22.21 -2.24 6.27
N GLN A 101 22.77 -1.09 5.95
CA GLN A 101 22.30 -0.22 4.88
C GLN A 101 22.94 -0.61 3.55
N HIS A 102 22.15 -0.62 2.49
CA HIS A 102 22.63 -0.78 1.12
C HIS A 102 22.51 0.54 0.37
N PHE A 103 23.42 0.79 -0.56
CA PHE A 103 23.43 1.96 -1.44
C PHE A 103 23.26 1.57 -2.92
N ASP A 104 22.80 0.33 -3.18
CA ASP A 104 22.59 -0.24 -4.52
C ASP A 104 21.30 0.22 -5.22
N LYS A 105 20.44 1.00 -4.55
CA LYS A 105 19.14 1.45 -5.10
C LYS A 105 18.94 2.95 -4.94
N GLU A 106 18.07 3.47 -5.80
CA GLU A 106 17.63 4.87 -5.83
C GLU A 106 16.96 5.37 -4.53
N HIS A 107 16.55 4.47 -3.63
CA HIS A 107 15.88 4.85 -2.39
C HIS A 107 16.62 4.26 -1.18
N PRO A 108 16.71 4.99 -0.06
CA PRO A 108 17.35 4.49 1.15
C PRO A 108 16.64 3.24 1.65
N HIS A 109 17.42 2.23 2.05
CA HIS A 109 16.88 1.02 2.66
C HIS A 109 17.91 0.31 3.54
N VAL A 110 17.41 -0.38 4.56
CA VAL A 110 18.21 -1.27 5.42
C VAL A 110 17.69 -2.69 5.36
N HIS A 111 18.60 -3.62 5.57
CA HIS A 111 18.36 -5.04 5.75
C HIS A 111 18.64 -5.43 7.18
N ILE A 112 17.69 -6.15 7.78
CA ILE A 112 17.78 -6.73 9.11
C ILE A 112 17.88 -8.25 8.92
N ALA A 113 18.96 -8.86 9.40
CA ALA A 113 19.02 -10.29 9.62
C ALA A 113 18.93 -10.57 11.11
N PHE A 114 18.08 -11.52 11.49
CA PHE A 114 17.90 -11.91 12.89
C PHE A 114 17.63 -13.41 13.00
N ASN A 115 17.90 -13.97 14.18
CA ASN A 115 17.53 -15.34 14.47
C ASN A 115 16.07 -15.42 14.89
N ARG A 116 15.30 -16.34 14.32
CA ARG A 116 13.92 -16.60 14.76
C ARG A 116 13.87 -17.43 16.03
N ILE A 117 15.01 -17.90 16.52
CA ILE A 117 15.16 -18.55 17.81
C ILE A 117 15.75 -17.50 18.76
N ASP A 118 15.08 -17.27 19.88
CA ASP A 118 15.52 -16.32 20.89
C ASP A 118 16.63 -16.92 21.78
N ASN A 119 17.20 -16.13 22.68
CA ASN A 119 18.31 -16.56 23.54
C ASN A 119 17.90 -17.62 24.57
N ASN A 120 16.62 -17.96 24.65
CA ASN A 120 16.06 -19.01 25.50
C ASN A 120 15.68 -20.26 24.70
N GLY A 121 15.96 -20.30 23.39
CA GLY A 121 15.58 -21.42 22.50
C GLY A 121 14.13 -21.38 22.01
N ASN A 122 13.36 -20.34 22.34
CA ASN A 122 11.97 -20.22 21.89
C ASN A 122 11.87 -19.64 20.49
N THR A 123 10.87 -20.06 19.73
CA THR A 123 10.62 -19.50 18.39
C THR A 123 9.87 -18.17 18.48
N ILE A 124 10.43 -17.12 17.87
CA ILE A 124 9.77 -15.82 17.68
C ILE A 124 8.55 -16.00 16.77
N SER A 125 7.39 -15.57 17.27
CA SER A 125 6.10 -15.77 16.61
C SER A 125 6.01 -15.00 15.30
N ASP A 126 5.69 -15.72 14.23
CA ASP A 126 5.43 -15.15 12.90
C ASP A 126 3.94 -14.89 12.62
N ARG A 127 3.11 -15.05 13.65
CA ARG A 127 1.66 -14.93 13.52
C ARG A 127 1.29 -13.53 13.03
N HIS A 128 0.59 -13.48 11.90
CA HIS A 128 0.15 -12.24 11.24
C HIS A 128 1.28 -11.22 11.01
N GLU A 129 2.53 -11.65 10.87
CA GLU A 129 3.70 -10.77 10.79
C GLU A 129 3.56 -9.69 9.70
N ARG A 130 3.02 -10.02 8.53
CA ARG A 130 2.85 -9.06 7.42
C ARG A 130 1.84 -7.98 7.75
N LEU A 131 0.76 -8.33 8.47
CA LEU A 131 -0.26 -7.38 8.90
C LEU A 131 0.28 -6.46 9.99
N ARG A 132 0.95 -7.04 11.00
CA ARG A 132 1.62 -6.29 12.07
C ARG A 132 2.65 -5.33 11.50
N SER A 133 3.51 -5.84 10.62
CA SER A 133 4.55 -5.08 9.93
C SER A 133 3.99 -3.92 9.12
N THR A 134 2.93 -4.13 8.33
CA THR A 134 2.28 -3.05 7.56
C THR A 134 1.76 -1.94 8.49
N ARG A 135 1.09 -2.31 9.57
CA ARG A 135 0.58 -1.36 10.56
C ARG A 135 1.72 -0.59 11.24
N ILE A 136 2.74 -1.29 11.73
CA ILE A 136 3.91 -0.69 12.38
C ILE A 136 4.65 0.24 11.41
N CYS A 137 4.81 -0.14 10.13
CA CYS A 137 5.42 0.73 9.13
C CYS A 137 4.64 2.04 8.96
N LYS A 138 3.30 1.98 8.92
CA LYS A 138 2.44 3.18 8.85
C LYS A 138 2.62 4.05 10.10
N GLU A 139 2.56 3.45 11.28
CA GLU A 139 2.73 4.16 12.57
C GLU A 139 4.10 4.81 12.70
N LEU A 140 5.18 4.11 12.34
CA LEU A 140 6.53 4.67 12.36
C LEU A 140 6.73 5.75 11.29
N THR A 141 6.14 5.58 10.11
CA THR A 141 6.17 6.64 9.07
C THR A 141 5.54 7.93 9.61
N LEU A 142 4.41 7.83 10.32
CA LEU A 142 3.79 8.99 10.99
C LEU A 142 4.65 9.55 12.13
N LYS A 143 5.11 8.67 13.05
CA LYS A 143 5.88 9.06 14.23
C LYS A 143 7.14 9.86 13.87
N TYR A 144 7.84 9.44 12.82
CA TYR A 144 9.10 10.04 12.38
C TYR A 144 8.91 11.13 11.32
N GLY A 145 7.66 11.53 11.02
CA GLY A 145 7.39 12.57 10.01
C GLY A 145 7.87 12.21 8.60
N LEU A 146 7.98 10.92 8.30
CA LEU A 146 8.47 10.42 7.02
C LEU A 146 7.41 10.57 5.92
N HIS A 147 7.86 10.58 4.67
CA HIS A 147 6.99 10.74 3.53
C HIS A 147 5.93 9.62 3.46
N MET A 148 4.67 10.04 3.41
CA MET A 148 3.54 9.18 3.12
C MET A 148 3.26 9.22 1.62
N ALA A 149 3.47 8.08 0.95
CA ALA A 149 3.20 7.95 -0.47
C ALA A 149 1.77 8.42 -0.80
N GLY A 150 1.69 9.50 -1.58
CA GLY A 150 0.42 10.10 -2.00
C GLY A 150 -0.27 9.25 -3.07
N GLY A 151 -1.48 8.78 -2.77
CA GLY A 151 -2.41 8.22 -3.75
C GLY A 151 -1.88 7.07 -4.63
N LYS A 152 -2.57 6.81 -5.75
CA LYS A 152 -2.22 5.79 -6.75
C LYS A 152 -1.52 6.34 -7.99
N ASP A 153 -1.28 7.65 -7.99
CA ASP A 153 -0.81 8.37 -9.17
C ASP A 153 0.72 8.21 -9.35
N ASN A 154 1.49 8.12 -8.25
CA ASN A 154 2.96 8.02 -8.27
C ASN A 154 3.50 6.57 -8.29
N VAL A 155 2.79 5.65 -8.97
CA VAL A 155 3.19 4.24 -9.05
C VAL A 155 3.98 3.98 -10.32
N LYS A 156 5.19 3.40 -10.20
CA LYS A 156 6.02 2.97 -11.35
C LYS A 156 5.34 1.83 -12.12
N ARG A 157 4.43 2.16 -13.04
CA ARG A 157 3.52 1.23 -13.74
C ARG A 157 4.27 0.12 -14.49
N ASN A 158 5.44 0.43 -15.04
CA ASN A 158 6.33 -0.50 -15.73
C ASN A 158 6.87 -1.63 -14.84
N ARG A 159 6.88 -1.47 -13.51
CA ARG A 159 7.35 -2.49 -12.55
C ARG A 159 6.25 -3.38 -12.01
N LEU A 160 4.98 -3.08 -12.32
CA LEU A 160 3.85 -3.87 -11.86
C LEU A 160 3.80 -5.19 -12.61
N LYS A 161 3.52 -6.26 -11.87
CA LYS A 161 3.23 -7.59 -12.43
C LYS A 161 1.73 -7.83 -12.40
N GLU A 162 1.24 -8.76 -13.21
CA GLU A 162 -0.14 -9.21 -13.09
C GLU A 162 -0.39 -9.86 -11.72
N PRO A 163 -1.57 -9.65 -11.10
CA PRO A 163 -2.75 -8.95 -11.64
C PRO A 163 -2.76 -7.42 -11.39
N ASP A 164 -1.76 -6.88 -10.67
CA ASP A 164 -1.72 -5.46 -10.31
C ASP A 164 -1.53 -4.54 -11.51
N ARG A 165 -0.77 -4.96 -12.53
CA ARG A 165 -0.63 -4.19 -13.78
C ARG A 165 -1.99 -3.92 -14.43
N THR A 166 -2.80 -4.97 -14.64
CA THR A 166 -4.17 -4.83 -15.16
C THR A 166 -5.06 -3.99 -14.24
N LYS A 167 -4.97 -4.20 -12.93
CA LYS A 167 -5.74 -3.43 -11.94
C LYS A 167 -5.46 -1.92 -12.02
N TYR A 168 -4.20 -1.54 -12.20
CA TYR A 168 -3.79 -0.14 -12.31
C TYR A 168 -4.17 0.47 -13.66
N ALA A 169 -4.13 -0.31 -14.75
CA ALA A 169 -4.68 0.13 -16.03
C ALA A 169 -6.21 0.36 -15.95
N LEU A 170 -6.95 -0.53 -15.27
CA LEU A 170 -8.38 -0.31 -14.96
C LEU A 170 -8.58 0.96 -14.14
N TYR A 171 -7.71 1.24 -13.16
CA TYR A 171 -7.80 2.46 -12.37
C TYR A 171 -7.75 3.71 -13.25
N ASP A 172 -6.79 3.78 -14.18
CA ASP A 172 -6.61 4.95 -15.06
C ASP A 172 -7.81 5.12 -16.01
N ILE A 173 -8.24 4.04 -16.66
CA ILE A 173 -9.37 4.04 -17.59
C ILE A 173 -10.66 4.48 -16.87
N ILE A 174 -10.97 3.86 -15.73
CA ILE A 174 -12.19 4.19 -14.98
C ILE A 174 -12.11 5.62 -14.42
N LYS A 175 -10.96 6.07 -13.91
CA LYS A 175 -10.77 7.45 -13.42
C LYS A 175 -11.08 8.47 -14.50
N MET A 176 -10.57 8.24 -15.72
CA MET A 176 -10.79 9.09 -16.88
C MET A 176 -12.25 9.10 -17.32
N GLU A 177 -12.84 7.93 -17.55
CA GLU A 177 -14.19 7.82 -18.12
C GLU A 177 -15.28 8.29 -17.14
N VAL A 178 -15.16 7.97 -15.85
CA VAL A 178 -16.10 8.46 -14.82
C VAL A 178 -16.05 9.98 -14.70
N GLY A 179 -14.92 10.63 -15.01
CA GLY A 179 -14.80 12.09 -15.01
C GLY A 179 -15.53 12.77 -16.18
N ARG A 180 -15.85 12.03 -17.25
CA ARG A 180 -16.40 12.55 -18.51
C ARG A 180 -17.82 12.09 -18.83
N CYS A 181 -18.30 11.02 -18.19
CA CYS A 181 -19.62 10.46 -18.48
C CYS A 181 -20.70 11.04 -17.54
N GLY A 182 -21.93 11.18 -18.06
CA GLY A 182 -23.10 11.60 -17.28
C GLY A 182 -24.08 10.47 -16.91
N ASN A 183 -23.89 9.24 -17.42
CA ASN A 183 -24.73 8.08 -17.11
C ASN A 183 -24.00 6.74 -17.36
N TRP A 184 -24.55 5.67 -16.81
CA TRP A 184 -23.96 4.33 -16.87
C TRP A 184 -23.91 3.74 -18.29
N ASN A 185 -24.92 3.98 -19.13
CA ASN A 185 -24.96 3.42 -20.48
C ASN A 185 -23.79 3.95 -21.33
N VAL A 186 -23.54 5.26 -21.26
CA VAL A 186 -22.40 5.91 -21.93
C VAL A 186 -21.08 5.41 -21.34
N LEU A 187 -20.98 5.32 -20.01
CA LEU A 187 -19.78 4.83 -19.35
C LEU A 187 -19.43 3.40 -19.77
N ILE A 188 -20.41 2.48 -19.78
CA ILE A 188 -20.20 1.08 -20.17
C ILE A 188 -19.76 0.99 -21.63
N ALA A 189 -20.37 1.77 -22.53
CA ALA A 189 -19.99 1.79 -23.94
C ALA A 189 -18.54 2.24 -24.14
N ASN A 190 -18.10 3.30 -23.42
CA ASN A 190 -16.73 3.79 -23.49
C ASN A 190 -15.71 2.83 -22.88
N LEU A 191 -16.05 2.20 -21.75
CA LEU A 191 -15.23 1.17 -21.12
C LEU A 191 -15.06 -0.05 -22.04
N LYS A 192 -16.15 -0.49 -22.67
CA LYS A 192 -16.12 -1.62 -23.63
C LYS A 192 -15.21 -1.33 -24.81
N ARG A 193 -15.20 -0.10 -25.33
CA ARG A 193 -14.29 0.33 -26.41
C ARG A 193 -12.81 0.24 -26.03
N GLN A 194 -12.51 0.34 -24.73
CA GLN A 194 -11.16 0.21 -24.18
C GLN A 194 -10.86 -1.22 -23.69
N GLY A 195 -11.69 -2.21 -24.05
CA GLY A 195 -11.51 -3.60 -23.67
C GLY A 195 -11.87 -3.92 -22.22
N VAL A 196 -12.64 -3.05 -21.56
CA VAL A 196 -13.11 -3.25 -20.18
C VAL A 196 -14.57 -3.70 -20.19
N GLU A 197 -14.83 -4.90 -19.68
CA GLU A 197 -16.18 -5.39 -19.48
C GLU A 197 -16.70 -5.03 -18.09
N VAL A 198 -17.99 -4.67 -18.00
CA VAL A 198 -18.63 -4.24 -16.76
C VAL A 198 -19.76 -5.20 -16.41
N HIS A 199 -19.75 -5.70 -15.18
CA HIS A 199 -20.78 -6.60 -14.66
C HIS A 199 -21.33 -6.07 -13.34
N PHE A 200 -22.65 -5.98 -13.21
CA PHE A 200 -23.30 -5.55 -11.97
C PHE A 200 -23.57 -6.72 -11.02
N LYS A 201 -23.28 -6.50 -9.74
CA LYS A 201 -23.62 -7.42 -8.66
C LYS A 201 -24.91 -6.99 -8.00
N HIS A 202 -25.85 -7.92 -7.91
CA HIS A 202 -27.18 -7.68 -7.36
C HIS A 202 -27.37 -8.31 -5.98
N LYS A 203 -28.30 -7.78 -5.19
CA LYS A 203 -28.63 -8.29 -3.85
C LYS A 203 -29.51 -9.55 -3.98
N GLY A 204 -28.90 -10.73 -3.95
CA GLY A 204 -29.65 -11.98 -4.04
C GLY A 204 -30.42 -12.08 -5.35
N GLN A 205 -31.75 -12.19 -5.30
CA GLN A 205 -32.64 -12.21 -6.47
C GLN A 205 -33.29 -10.85 -6.80
N THR A 206 -32.94 -9.77 -6.11
CA THR A 206 -33.54 -8.45 -6.41
C THR A 206 -32.79 -7.75 -7.54
N SER A 207 -33.46 -6.81 -8.22
CA SER A 207 -32.84 -5.92 -9.20
C SER A 207 -31.97 -4.80 -8.59
N GLU A 208 -31.74 -4.83 -7.27
CA GLU A 208 -30.95 -3.82 -6.56
C GLU A 208 -29.45 -4.08 -6.76
N VAL A 209 -28.77 -3.16 -7.45
CA VAL A 209 -27.32 -3.24 -7.69
C VAL A 209 -26.55 -2.88 -6.41
N GLN A 210 -25.77 -3.83 -5.88
CA GLN A 210 -24.89 -3.64 -4.72
C GLN A 210 -23.43 -3.40 -5.09
N GLY A 211 -23.05 -3.66 -6.33
CA GLY A 211 -21.67 -3.51 -6.74
C GLY A 211 -21.45 -3.58 -8.24
N VAL A 212 -20.24 -3.26 -8.64
CA VAL A 212 -19.78 -3.32 -10.02
C VAL A 212 -18.46 -4.09 -10.06
N VAL A 213 -18.30 -4.92 -11.08
CA VAL A 213 -17.08 -5.67 -11.38
C VAL A 213 -16.58 -5.26 -12.75
N PHE A 214 -15.29 -4.96 -12.84
CA PHE A 214 -14.59 -4.63 -14.06
C PHE A 214 -13.69 -5.79 -14.45
N SER A 215 -13.72 -6.16 -15.73
CA SER A 215 -12.91 -7.25 -16.28
C SER A 215 -12.06 -6.75 -17.44
N MET A 216 -10.78 -7.11 -17.45
CA MET A 216 -9.84 -6.77 -18.52
C MET A 216 -8.70 -7.79 -18.50
N ASN A 217 -8.16 -8.17 -19.66
CA ASN A 217 -7.04 -9.12 -19.79
C ASN A 217 -7.25 -10.45 -19.01
N GLY A 218 -8.48 -10.94 -18.90
CA GLY A 218 -8.81 -12.15 -18.13
C GLY A 218 -8.81 -12.00 -16.60
N TYR A 219 -8.62 -10.79 -16.07
CA TYR A 219 -8.70 -10.50 -14.63
C TYR A 219 -9.98 -9.74 -14.28
N HIS A 220 -10.56 -10.06 -13.11
CA HIS A 220 -11.82 -9.48 -12.63
C HIS A 220 -11.63 -8.80 -11.28
N PHE A 221 -12.08 -7.54 -11.17
CA PHE A 221 -11.97 -6.76 -9.94
C PHE A 221 -13.29 -6.11 -9.58
N ASN A 222 -13.72 -6.26 -8.32
CA ASN A 222 -14.76 -5.38 -7.79
C ASN A 222 -14.28 -3.94 -7.87
N GLY A 223 -15.16 -3.00 -8.26
CA GLY A 223 -14.80 -1.61 -8.40
C GLY A 223 -14.16 -1.03 -7.14
N SER A 224 -14.73 -1.30 -5.95
CA SER A 224 -14.16 -0.90 -4.65
C SER A 224 -12.77 -1.49 -4.34
N LYS A 225 -12.40 -2.59 -5.01
CA LYS A 225 -11.08 -3.21 -4.92
C LYS A 225 -10.09 -2.62 -5.91
N VAL A 226 -10.55 -2.12 -7.06
CA VAL A 226 -9.75 -1.27 -7.95
C VAL A 226 -9.44 0.03 -7.23
N ASP A 227 -10.46 0.76 -6.76
CA ASP A 227 -10.35 1.90 -5.86
C ASP A 227 -11.65 2.12 -5.09
N ARG A 228 -11.56 2.63 -3.85
CA ARG A 228 -12.76 2.93 -3.03
C ARG A 228 -13.70 3.91 -3.71
N ARG A 229 -13.24 4.75 -4.64
CA ARG A 229 -14.05 5.67 -5.44
C ARG A 229 -14.86 4.98 -6.55
N PHE A 230 -14.50 3.76 -6.91
CA PHE A 230 -15.15 3.00 -7.98
C PHE A 230 -16.17 1.99 -7.45
N SER A 231 -16.70 2.17 -6.23
CA SER A 231 -17.92 1.47 -5.86
C SER A 231 -19.09 1.95 -6.71
N TYR A 232 -20.09 1.09 -6.93
CA TYR A 232 -21.27 1.43 -7.73
C TYR A 232 -21.89 2.76 -7.30
N SER A 233 -22.20 2.91 -6.01
CA SER A 233 -22.80 4.12 -5.45
C SER A 233 -21.99 5.40 -5.69
N LYS A 234 -20.66 5.32 -5.70
CA LYS A 234 -19.80 6.49 -5.88
C LYS A 234 -19.61 6.85 -7.34
N ILE A 235 -19.56 5.85 -8.23
CA ILE A 235 -19.61 6.10 -9.67
C ILE A 235 -20.96 6.71 -10.02
N ASP A 236 -22.06 6.15 -9.53
CA ASP A 236 -23.40 6.65 -9.79
C ASP A 236 -23.55 8.12 -9.36
N ALA A 237 -23.12 8.45 -8.14
CA ALA A 237 -23.11 9.84 -7.66
C ALA A 237 -22.25 10.77 -8.53
N ALA A 238 -21.07 10.31 -9.00
CA ALA A 238 -20.20 11.09 -9.88
C ALA A 238 -20.84 11.35 -11.25
N LEU A 239 -21.49 10.35 -11.84
CA LEU A 239 -22.20 10.46 -13.11
C LEU A 239 -23.38 11.44 -12.99
N GLN A 240 -24.16 11.35 -11.91
CA GLN A 240 -25.25 12.28 -11.62
C GLN A 240 -24.75 13.73 -11.48
N HIS A 241 -23.63 13.93 -10.76
CA HIS A 241 -23.01 15.23 -10.62
C HIS A 241 -22.54 15.81 -11.96
N ASN A 242 -21.87 15.00 -12.80
CA ASN A 242 -21.43 15.43 -14.13
C ASN A 242 -22.60 15.91 -14.99
N ARG A 243 -23.70 15.14 -14.98
CA ARG A 243 -24.94 15.49 -15.70
C ARG A 243 -25.55 16.81 -15.21
N CYS A 244 -25.54 17.07 -13.90
CA CYS A 244 -26.00 18.35 -13.36
C CYS A 244 -25.09 19.51 -13.79
N ARG A 245 -23.78 19.31 -13.76
CA ARG A 245 -22.79 20.33 -14.17
C ARG A 245 -22.91 20.69 -15.64
N GLU A 246 -23.11 19.70 -16.51
CA GLU A 246 -23.38 19.93 -17.94
C GLU A 246 -24.65 20.77 -18.14
N ARG A 247 -25.73 20.46 -17.42
CA ARG A 247 -26.98 21.24 -17.49
C ARG A 247 -26.79 22.69 -17.04
N MET A 248 -26.05 22.92 -15.96
CA MET A 248 -25.77 24.27 -15.45
C MET A 248 -24.83 25.07 -16.37
N GLY A 249 -23.84 24.41 -16.98
CA GLY A 249 -22.95 25.03 -17.97
C GLY A 249 -23.65 25.40 -19.28
N ILE A 250 -24.68 24.64 -19.68
CA ILE A 250 -25.53 24.97 -20.84
C ILE A 250 -26.44 26.16 -20.52
N THR A 251 -27.04 26.22 -19.32
CA THR A 251 -27.82 27.39 -18.88
C THR A 251 -26.95 28.65 -18.82
N ALA A 252 -25.66 28.50 -18.54
CA ALA A 252 -24.69 29.60 -18.54
C ALA A 252 -24.42 30.24 -19.90
N GLY A 253 -24.30 29.41 -20.95
CA GLY A 253 -24.06 29.89 -22.32
C GLY A 253 -25.30 30.49 -23.01
N ILE A 254 -26.51 30.26 -22.49
CA ILE A 254 -27.75 30.78 -23.09
C ILE A 254 -28.03 32.24 -22.67
N TYR A 255 -27.54 32.69 -21.51
CA TYR A 255 -27.72 34.09 -21.08
C TYR A 255 -26.63 35.07 -21.56
N GLU A 256 -25.54 34.59 -22.18
CA GLU A 256 -24.47 35.45 -22.71
C GLU A 256 -24.69 35.90 -24.18
N THR A 257 -25.73 35.44 -24.87
CA THR A 257 -25.97 35.75 -26.29
C THR A 257 -27.03 36.83 -26.56
N ALA A 258 -27.38 37.64 -25.56
CA ALA A 258 -28.30 38.77 -25.76
C ALA A 258 -27.87 40.04 -25.00
N THR A 259 -26.85 40.75 -25.48
CA THR A 259 -26.75 42.22 -25.26
C THR A 259 -25.88 42.88 -26.34
N PRO A 260 -26.35 43.94 -27.04
CA PRO A 260 -25.53 44.71 -27.98
C PRO A 260 -24.49 45.59 -27.26
N SER A 261 -23.37 45.81 -27.94
CA SER A 261 -22.15 46.49 -27.50
C SER A 261 -22.18 48.03 -27.50
N ALA A 262 -21.54 48.66 -26.48
CA ALA A 262 -20.56 49.78 -26.50
C ALA A 262 -20.66 50.71 -25.26
N PRO A 263 -19.66 51.59 -24.93
CA PRO A 263 -18.25 51.33 -24.64
C PRO A 263 -17.75 51.90 -23.29
N SER A 264 -16.62 51.36 -22.82
CA SER A 264 -15.58 51.87 -21.89
C SER A 264 -15.93 52.59 -20.57
N GLY A 265 -15.44 52.03 -19.45
CA GLY A 265 -15.18 52.73 -18.19
C GLY A 265 -14.33 51.86 -17.24
N THR A 266 -13.15 52.35 -16.89
CA THR A 266 -12.04 51.69 -16.20
C THR A 266 -12.35 51.28 -14.75
N ALA A 267 -12.11 50.01 -14.39
CA ALA A 267 -11.74 49.62 -13.02
C ALA A 267 -11.06 48.23 -13.01
N GLN A 268 -9.91 48.14 -12.34
CA GLN A 268 -9.09 46.95 -12.16
C GLN A 268 -9.84 45.82 -11.43
N SER A 269 -9.59 44.56 -11.82
CA SER A 269 -9.52 43.44 -10.85
C SER A 269 -8.77 42.24 -11.42
N GLU A 270 -7.98 41.64 -10.55
CA GLU A 270 -7.00 40.59 -10.80
C GLU A 270 -7.66 39.25 -11.17
N LEU A 271 -7.11 38.58 -12.18
CA LEU A 271 -7.50 37.23 -12.56
C LEU A 271 -6.97 36.21 -11.54
N PHE A 272 -7.84 35.87 -10.59
CA PHE A 272 -7.63 34.78 -9.64
C PHE A 272 -7.88 33.43 -10.33
N ASN A 273 -6.83 32.61 -10.36
CA ASN A 273 -6.86 31.24 -10.85
C ASN A 273 -7.70 30.37 -9.88
N GLY A 274 -8.89 29.95 -10.32
CA GLY A 274 -9.92 29.29 -9.51
C GLY A 274 -9.55 27.88 -9.03
N SER A 275 -8.86 27.85 -7.90
CA SER A 275 -8.57 26.70 -7.04
C SER A 275 -9.84 25.89 -6.69
N TRP A 276 -9.83 24.60 -7.04
CA TRP A 276 -10.74 23.61 -6.46
C TRP A 276 -10.33 23.30 -5.02
N GLY A 277 -10.83 24.10 -4.08
CA GLY A 277 -10.69 23.77 -2.67
C GLY A 277 -11.39 24.74 -1.73
N LEU A 278 -12.62 24.42 -1.31
CA LEU A 278 -13.10 24.79 0.02
C LEU A 278 -14.36 23.99 0.43
N LEU A 279 -14.14 22.84 1.05
CA LEU A 279 -14.97 22.36 2.16
C LEU A 279 -14.03 21.75 3.20
N LYS A 280 -13.49 22.61 4.07
CA LYS A 280 -13.07 22.19 5.42
C LYS A 280 -14.28 22.37 6.31
N SER A 281 -14.94 21.26 6.66
CA SER A 281 -15.62 21.14 7.94
C SER A 281 -14.83 20.12 8.76
N SER A 282 -14.24 20.64 9.83
CA SER A 282 -13.44 19.94 10.82
C SER A 282 -14.29 18.95 11.61
N GLY A 283 -14.20 17.69 11.22
CA GLY A 283 -14.66 16.53 11.99
C GLY A 283 -13.80 15.34 11.58
N SER A 284 -13.03 14.80 12.52
CA SER A 284 -12.02 13.75 12.33
C SER A 284 -12.53 12.54 11.53
N SER A 285 -12.29 12.54 10.22
CA SER A 285 -12.62 11.45 9.28
C SER A 285 -11.60 10.29 9.32
N TYR A 286 -10.51 10.42 10.08
CA TYR A 286 -9.43 9.43 10.10
C TYR A 286 -9.79 8.16 10.89
N ASN A 287 -10.74 8.24 11.82
CA ASN A 287 -11.11 7.11 12.68
C ASN A 287 -12.02 6.07 12.00
N THR A 288 -12.87 6.48 11.05
CA THR A 288 -13.83 5.58 10.39
C THR A 288 -13.14 4.62 9.41
N ALA A 289 -12.12 5.10 8.70
CA ALA A 289 -11.34 4.29 7.75
C ALA A 289 -10.51 3.19 8.43
N ASP A 290 -9.98 3.46 9.62
CA ASP A 290 -9.23 2.50 10.41
C ASP A 290 -10.15 1.48 11.11
N ALA A 291 -11.36 1.89 11.53
CA ALA A 291 -12.38 0.99 12.06
C ALA A 291 -12.89 0.00 10.99
N GLU A 292 -13.13 0.46 9.77
CA GLU A 292 -13.61 -0.36 8.66
C GLU A 292 -12.55 -1.34 8.13
N ALA A 293 -11.28 -0.93 8.07
CA ALA A 293 -10.18 -1.81 7.70
C ALA A 293 -9.97 -2.92 8.74
N ASN A 294 -10.12 -2.60 10.03
CA ASN A 294 -10.09 -3.57 11.12
C ASN A 294 -11.30 -4.53 11.06
N GLN A 295 -12.50 -4.00 10.74
CA GLN A 295 -13.71 -4.81 10.60
C GLN A 295 -13.63 -5.76 9.39
N GLU A 296 -13.13 -5.29 8.25
CA GLU A 296 -12.93 -6.09 7.04
C GLU A 296 -11.92 -7.22 7.27
N MET A 297 -10.89 -6.96 8.09
CA MET A 297 -9.91 -7.97 8.51
C MET A 297 -10.49 -9.00 9.47
N VAL A 298 -11.33 -8.59 10.44
CA VAL A 298 -12.07 -9.51 11.32
C VAL A 298 -12.99 -10.42 10.50
N ASP A 299 -13.64 -9.89 9.47
CA ASP A 299 -14.52 -10.66 8.60
C ASP A 299 -13.77 -11.64 7.69
N ILE A 300 -12.57 -11.30 7.21
CA ILE A 300 -11.68 -12.24 6.50
C ILE A 300 -11.26 -13.39 7.44
N LEU A 301 -10.95 -13.10 8.70
CA LEU A 301 -10.60 -14.12 9.70
C LEU A 301 -11.80 -15.02 10.04
N ARG A 302 -13.01 -14.45 10.17
CA ARG A 302 -14.25 -15.21 10.38
C ARG A 302 -14.57 -16.13 9.20
N ARG A 303 -14.40 -15.65 7.96
CA ARG A 303 -14.57 -16.47 6.73
C ARG A 303 -13.57 -17.62 6.67
N ARG A 304 -12.30 -17.38 7.00
CA ARG A 304 -11.27 -18.45 7.06
C ARG A 304 -11.55 -19.50 8.14
N LYS A 305 -12.08 -19.11 9.31
CA LYS A 305 -12.52 -20.06 10.35
C LYS A 305 -13.74 -20.90 9.90
N LYS A 306 -14.72 -20.30 9.21
CA LYS A 306 -15.88 -21.04 8.66
C LYS A 306 -15.46 -22.05 7.58
N VAL A 307 -14.51 -21.70 6.71
CA VAL A 307 -13.97 -22.62 5.70
C VAL A 307 -13.18 -23.78 6.33
N LYS A 308 -12.42 -23.53 7.41
CA LYS A 308 -11.74 -24.61 8.16
C LYS A 308 -12.72 -25.54 8.87
N ARG A 309 -13.80 -25.02 9.48
CA ARG A 309 -14.86 -25.84 10.09
C ARG A 309 -15.61 -26.70 9.07
N LYS A 310 -15.90 -26.18 7.87
CA LYS A 310 -16.53 -26.96 6.79
C LYS A 310 -15.63 -28.05 6.17
N ARG A 311 -14.30 -27.94 6.31
CA ARG A 311 -13.34 -28.96 5.83
C ARG A 311 -12.93 -29.97 6.90
N GLY A 312 -13.44 -29.83 8.13
CA GLY A 312 -13.16 -30.72 9.26
C GLY A 312 -14.38 -31.49 9.76
N VAL A 313 -15.47 -31.53 9.00
CA VAL A 313 -16.62 -32.42 9.26
C VAL A 313 -16.63 -33.42 8.11
N GLY A 314 -15.97 -34.54 8.36
CA GLY A 314 -15.71 -35.63 7.44
C GLY A 314 -15.00 -36.72 8.21
N PHE A 315 -15.68 -37.22 9.24
CA PHE A 315 -15.55 -38.56 9.78
C PHE A 315 -16.95 -39.15 9.78
#